data_AF-A0A950YAK4-F1
#
_entry.id   AF-A0A950YAK4-F1
#
_cell.length_a   1.000
_cell.length_b   1.000
_cell.length_c   1.000
_cell.angle_alpha   90.00
_cell.angle_beta   90.00
_cell.angle_gamma   90.00
#
_symmetry.space_group_name_H-M   'P 1'
#
loop_
_entity.id
_entity.type
_entity.pdbx_description
1 polymer ?
#
loop_
_entity_poly.entity_id
_entity_poly.type
_entity_poly.pdbx_seq_one_letter_code
_entity_poly.pdbx_strand_id
1 'polypeptide(L)'
;AALEWLDPPFAAGHWVPQLIEYAGGEDVLGFAGERSEETTWQAVEAAQRDIVIVMPCGYDAEIAHREAEMHRDELARVGAGEVVAVDAAAYYSRPGPRIIDGLELLAHIVHPEVFPDAPAPAFTVELSD
;
A
#
# COMPACT_ATOMS: atom_id res chain seq x y z
N ALA A 1 0.62 -3.03 -5.93
CA ALA A 1 1.80 -2.18 -5.72
C ALA A 1 1.69 -1.49 -4.37
N ALA A 2 2.77 -1.47 -3.58
CA ALA A 2 2.80 -0.75 -2.30
C ALA A 2 3.75 0.44 -2.34
N LEU A 3 3.30 1.60 -1.84
CA LEU A 3 4.04 2.85 -1.83
C LEU A 3 4.30 3.31 -0.40
N GLU A 4 5.56 3.33 0.02
CA GLU A 4 6.01 3.75 1.36
C GLU A 4 6.28 5.26 1.48
N TRP A 5 6.17 5.98 0.37
CA TRP A 5 6.20 7.45 0.26
C TRP A 5 5.63 7.87 -1.10
N LEU A 6 5.22 9.13 -1.26
CA LEU A 6 4.58 9.64 -2.49
C LEU A 6 5.35 10.79 -3.18
N ASP A 7 6.23 11.51 -2.46
CA ASP A 7 7.04 12.60 -3.02
C ASP A 7 8.52 12.53 -2.58
N PRO A 8 9.41 12.00 -3.44
CA PRO A 8 9.10 11.16 -4.61
C PRO A 8 8.48 9.80 -4.17
N PRO A 9 7.81 9.05 -5.07
CA PRO A 9 7.22 7.78 -4.68
C PRO A 9 8.32 6.77 -4.32
N PHE A 10 8.10 5.99 -3.25
CA PHE A 10 8.99 4.89 -2.85
C PHE A 10 8.25 3.57 -2.99
N ALA A 11 8.82 2.62 -3.74
CA ALA A 11 8.35 1.25 -3.76
C ALA A 11 8.64 0.58 -2.42
N ALA A 12 7.68 -0.17 -1.89
CA ALA A 12 7.84 -0.87 -0.64
C ALA A 12 8.91 -1.96 -0.72
N GLY A 13 9.56 -2.22 0.42
CA GLY A 13 10.60 -3.22 0.53
C GLY A 13 10.50 -4.02 1.82
N HIS A 14 11.63 -4.59 2.22
CA HIS A 14 11.82 -5.37 3.43
C HIS A 14 10.83 -6.55 3.46
N TRP A 15 9.96 -6.61 4.47
CA TRP A 15 8.96 -7.66 4.60
C TRP A 15 7.67 -7.35 3.84
N VAL A 16 7.41 -6.10 3.42
CA VAL A 16 6.12 -5.72 2.83
C VAL A 16 5.78 -6.53 1.57
N PRO A 17 6.68 -6.68 0.57
CA PRO A 17 6.39 -7.51 -0.60
C PRO A 17 6.08 -8.97 -0.24
N GLN A 18 6.74 -9.53 0.78
CA GLN A 18 6.46 -10.89 1.26
C GLN A 18 5.13 -10.98 2.00
N LEU A 19 4.72 -9.95 2.73
CA LEU A 19 3.38 -9.92 3.34
C LEU A 19 2.29 -9.85 2.26
N ILE A 20 2.53 -9.10 1.18
CA ILE A 20 1.62 -9.05 0.02
C ILE A 20 1.52 -10.45 -0.63
N GLU A 21 2.65 -11.14 -0.80
CA GLU A 21 2.68 -12.53 -1.29
C GLU A 21 1.87 -13.46 -0.39
N TYR A 22 2.07 -13.39 0.94
CA TYR A 22 1.32 -14.20 1.90
C TYR A 22 -0.17 -13.86 1.95
N ALA A 23 -0.55 -12.62 1.66
CA ALA A 23 -1.94 -12.20 1.52
C ALA A 23 -2.59 -12.68 0.20
N GLY A 24 -1.83 -13.34 -0.69
CA GLY A 24 -2.32 -13.83 -1.98
C GLY A 24 -2.16 -12.85 -3.14
N GLY A 25 -1.48 -11.72 -2.92
CA GLY A 25 -1.19 -10.72 -3.95
C GLY A 25 0.22 -10.83 -4.54
N GLU A 26 0.53 -9.94 -5.47
CA GLU A 26 1.86 -9.75 -6.04
C GLU A 26 2.26 -8.27 -5.93
N ASP A 27 3.42 -7.99 -5.34
CA ASP A 27 3.98 -6.64 -5.39
C ASP A 27 4.76 -6.45 -6.70
N VAL A 28 4.16 -5.71 -7.63
CA VAL A 28 4.73 -5.43 -8.96
C VAL A 28 5.86 -4.37 -8.96
N LEU A 29 6.19 -3.78 -7.80
CA LEU A 29 7.26 -2.79 -7.67
C LEU A 29 8.39 -3.24 -6.74
N GLY A 30 8.03 -3.81 -5.59
CA GLY A 30 8.96 -4.17 -4.53
C GLY A 30 9.51 -5.60 -4.64
N PHE A 31 10.63 -5.87 -3.98
CA PHE A 31 11.20 -7.22 -3.86
C PHE A 31 11.35 -7.62 -2.39
N ALA A 32 10.94 -8.84 -2.04
CA ALA A 32 11.02 -9.35 -0.68
C ALA A 32 12.48 -9.39 -0.18
N GLY A 33 12.71 -8.82 1.01
CA GLY A 33 14.00 -8.76 1.67
C GLY A 33 14.92 -7.62 1.19
N GLU A 34 14.61 -6.97 0.08
CA GLU A 34 15.37 -5.82 -0.43
C GLU A 34 14.99 -4.53 0.32
N ARG A 35 15.74 -3.45 0.14
CA ARG A 35 15.36 -2.17 0.75
C ARG A 35 14.22 -1.53 -0.04
N SER A 36 13.45 -0.68 0.61
CA SER A 36 12.54 0.23 -0.08
C SER A 36 13.36 1.17 -0.97
N GLU A 37 12.90 1.41 -2.19
CA GLU A 37 13.64 2.19 -3.18
C GLU A 37 12.81 3.35 -3.71
N GLU A 38 13.47 4.49 -3.91
CA GLU A 38 12.89 5.61 -4.64
C GLU A 38 12.56 5.17 -6.06
N THR A 39 11.36 5.50 -6.52
CA THR A 39 10.89 5.22 -7.88
C THR A 39 10.29 6.47 -8.50
N THR A 40 9.65 6.32 -9.66
CA THR A 40 9.01 7.43 -10.38
C THR A 40 7.53 7.11 -10.61
N TRP A 41 6.69 8.13 -10.68
CA TRP A 41 5.28 7.95 -11.02
C TRP A 41 5.10 7.26 -12.38
N GLN A 42 6.00 7.49 -13.34
CA GLN A 42 6.01 6.77 -14.62
C GLN A 42 6.29 5.28 -14.46
N ALA A 43 7.18 4.89 -13.54
CA ALA A 43 7.44 3.47 -13.24
C ALA A 43 6.24 2.82 -12.54
N VAL A 44 5.59 3.53 -11.60
CA VAL A 44 4.35 3.06 -10.95
C VAL A 44 3.21 2.88 -11.97
N GLU A 45 3.09 3.79 -12.93
CA GLU A 45 2.15 3.70 -14.04
C GLU A 45 2.47 2.50 -14.96
N ALA A 46 3.74 2.28 -15.28
CA ALA A 46 4.19 1.20 -16.16
C ALA A 46 4.06 -0.20 -15.55
N ALA A 47 4.04 -0.31 -14.21
CA ALA A 47 4.01 -1.60 -13.51
C ALA A 47 2.65 -2.34 -13.55
N GLN A 48 1.60 -1.74 -14.15
CA GLN A 48 0.27 -2.36 -14.33
C GLN A 48 -0.28 -3.05 -13.07
N ARG A 49 -0.65 -2.26 -12.08
CA ARG A 49 -1.21 -2.70 -10.79
C ARG A 49 -2.74 -2.67 -10.77
N ASP A 50 -3.33 -3.66 -10.10
CA ASP A 50 -4.77 -3.68 -9.77
C ASP A 50 -5.08 -2.77 -8.58
N ILE A 51 -4.25 -2.82 -7.53
CA ILE A 51 -4.40 -2.06 -6.29
C ILE A 51 -3.11 -1.28 -5.99
N VAL A 52 -3.24 -0.03 -5.55
CA VAL A 52 -2.17 0.74 -4.90
C VAL A 52 -2.44 0.83 -3.40
N ILE A 53 -1.50 0.36 -2.60
CA ILE A 53 -1.55 0.49 -1.15
C ILE A 53 -0.64 1.64 -0.74
N VAL A 54 -1.23 2.72 -0.24
CA VAL A 54 -0.52 3.91 0.26
C VAL A 54 -0.21 3.71 1.73
N MET A 55 1.08 3.52 2.03
CA MET A 55 1.58 3.17 3.37
C MET A 55 2.79 4.03 3.78
N PRO A 56 2.68 5.37 3.77
CA PRO A 56 3.78 6.25 4.11
C PRO A 56 4.37 5.95 5.49
N CYS A 57 5.68 5.70 5.54
CA CYS A 57 6.34 5.27 6.77
C CYS A 57 6.11 6.26 7.92
N GLY A 58 5.67 5.71 9.07
CA GLY A 58 5.44 6.51 10.28
C GLY A 58 4.11 7.25 10.33
N TYR A 59 3.25 7.12 9.32
CA TYR A 59 1.90 7.70 9.32
C TYR A 59 0.84 6.68 9.71
N ASP A 60 -0.21 7.18 10.39
CA ASP A 60 -1.45 6.43 10.59
C ASP A 60 -2.32 6.47 9.32
N ALA A 61 -3.41 5.69 9.31
CA ALA A 61 -4.28 5.58 8.15
C ALA A 61 -4.92 6.92 7.76
N GLU A 62 -5.24 7.81 8.70
CA GLU A 62 -5.85 9.11 8.40
C GLU A 62 -4.86 10.08 7.75
N ILE A 63 -3.62 10.13 8.25
CA ILE A 63 -2.56 10.93 7.63
C ILE A 63 -2.23 10.34 6.25
N ALA A 64 -2.09 9.02 6.14
CA ALA A 64 -1.83 8.35 4.86
C ALA A 64 -2.92 8.65 3.82
N HIS A 65 -4.20 8.67 4.23
CA HIS A 65 -5.30 9.03 3.35
C HIS A 65 -5.21 10.49 2.88
N ARG A 66 -4.91 11.43 3.79
CA ARG A 66 -4.69 12.83 3.41
C ARG A 66 -3.51 13.00 2.45
N GLU A 67 -2.43 12.26 2.64
CA GLU A 67 -1.30 12.25 1.71
C GLU A 67 -1.70 11.75 0.33
N ALA A 68 -2.49 10.66 0.28
CA ALA A 68 -3.00 10.15 -0.98
C ALA A 68 -3.90 11.17 -1.69
N GLU A 69 -4.76 11.86 -0.94
CA GLU A 69 -5.61 12.94 -1.47
C GLU A 69 -4.80 14.11 -2.04
N MET A 70 -3.67 14.46 -1.43
CA MET A 70 -2.75 15.49 -1.97
C MET A 70 -2.06 15.06 -3.27
N HIS A 71 -1.90 13.75 -3.51
CA HIS A 71 -1.29 13.16 -4.71
C HIS A 71 -2.32 12.47 -5.60
N ARG A 72 -3.59 12.88 -5.48
CA ARG A 72 -4.73 12.30 -6.19
C ARG A 72 -4.54 12.28 -7.70
N ASP A 73 -4.00 13.35 -8.28
CA ASP A 73 -3.79 13.45 -9.72
C ASP A 73 -2.73 12.46 -10.22
N GLU A 74 -1.66 12.25 -9.44
CA GLU A 74 -0.64 11.23 -9.70
C GLU A 74 -1.24 9.82 -9.58
N LEU A 75 -1.99 9.56 -8.51
CA LEU A 75 -2.62 8.26 -8.26
C LEU A 75 -3.72 7.93 -9.29
N ALA A 76 -4.49 8.93 -9.74
CA ALA A 76 -5.44 8.76 -10.82
C ALA A 76 -4.74 8.42 -12.14
N ARG A 77 -3.60 9.08 -12.42
CA ARG A 77 -2.78 8.79 -13.61
C ARG A 77 -2.21 7.39 -13.63
N VAL A 78 -1.90 6.79 -12.48
CA VAL A 78 -1.41 5.41 -12.51
C VAL A 78 -2.48 4.48 -13.06
N GLY A 79 -3.77 4.70 -12.77
CA GLY A 79 -4.87 3.87 -13.30
C GLY A 79 -4.99 2.51 -12.61
N ALA A 80 -4.82 2.49 -11.29
CA ALA A 80 -5.18 1.33 -10.47
C ALA A 80 -6.71 1.23 -10.35
N GLY A 81 -7.24 0.01 -10.18
CA GLY A 81 -8.66 -0.20 -9.92
C GLY A 81 -9.07 0.29 -8.53
N GLU A 82 -8.15 0.22 -7.57
CA GLU A 82 -8.36 0.71 -6.21
C GLU A 82 -7.09 1.35 -5.64
N VAL A 83 -7.27 2.36 -4.80
CA VAL A 83 -6.20 2.97 -4.00
C VAL A 83 -6.63 3.00 -2.55
N VAL A 84 -5.82 2.41 -1.67
CA VAL A 84 -6.15 2.23 -0.26
C VAL A 84 -5.03 2.75 0.62
N ALA A 85 -5.36 3.65 1.56
CA ALA A 85 -4.44 4.16 2.55
C ALA A 85 -4.53 3.37 3.87
N VAL A 86 -3.37 3.04 4.45
CA VAL A 86 -3.26 2.18 5.64
C VAL A 86 -2.30 2.76 6.68
N ASP A 87 -2.42 2.31 7.93
CA ASP A 87 -1.52 2.71 9.03
C ASP A 87 -0.17 1.97 8.97
N ALA A 88 0.80 2.57 8.29
CA ALA A 88 2.14 2.00 8.19
C ALA A 88 2.88 2.04 9.53
N ALA A 89 2.67 3.09 10.33
CA ALA A 89 3.34 3.24 11.62
C ALA A 89 3.03 2.06 12.56
N ALA A 90 1.81 1.56 12.51
CA ALA A 90 1.34 0.48 13.35
C ALA A 90 1.76 -0.90 12.86
N TYR A 91 1.70 -1.14 11.54
CA TYR A 91 1.69 -2.47 10.95
C TYR A 91 2.92 -2.79 10.07
N TYR A 92 3.51 -1.79 9.41
CA TYR A 92 4.49 -2.03 8.34
C TYR A 92 5.87 -1.40 8.56
N SER A 93 6.00 -0.40 9.44
CA SER A 93 7.29 0.28 9.68
C SER A 93 8.16 -0.38 10.75
N ARG A 94 7.67 -1.41 11.46
CA ARG A 94 8.41 -2.11 12.54
C ARG A 94 8.16 -3.61 12.53
N PRO A 95 9.18 -4.46 12.75
CA PRO A 95 9.01 -5.91 12.83
C PRO A 95 8.50 -6.33 14.22
N GLY A 96 7.26 -5.92 14.53
CA GLY A 96 6.58 -6.21 15.80
C GLY A 96 5.49 -7.28 15.66
N PRO A 97 4.86 -7.68 16.78
CA PRO A 97 3.79 -8.70 16.76
C PRO A 97 2.59 -8.31 15.88
N ARG A 98 2.34 -7.01 15.72
CA ARG A 98 1.26 -6.47 14.88
C ARG A 98 1.47 -6.65 13.38
N ILE A 99 2.59 -7.22 12.96
CA ILE A 99 2.81 -7.57 11.55
C ILE A 99 1.77 -8.58 11.05
N ILE A 100 1.22 -9.41 11.95
CA ILE A 100 0.13 -10.34 11.62
C ILE A 100 -1.17 -9.58 11.38
N ASP A 101 -1.49 -8.57 12.20
CA ASP A 101 -2.65 -7.69 11.96
C ASP A 101 -2.52 -6.97 10.61
N GLY A 102 -1.30 -6.54 10.25
CA GLY A 102 -0.98 -5.99 8.94
C GLY A 102 -1.19 -6.99 7.80
N LEU A 103 -0.73 -8.22 7.97
CA LEU A 103 -0.97 -9.29 6.99
C LEU A 103 -2.46 -9.56 6.78
N GLU A 104 -3.22 -9.65 7.86
CA GLU A 104 -4.68 -9.83 7.82
C GLU A 104 -5.38 -8.64 7.13
N LEU A 105 -4.90 -7.41 7.37
CA LEU A 105 -5.38 -6.22 6.66
C LEU A 105 -5.09 -6.28 5.16
N LEU A 106 -3.89 -6.71 4.76
CA LEU A 106 -3.57 -6.93 3.34
C LEU A 106 -4.47 -8.00 2.71
N ALA A 107 -4.72 -9.10 3.43
CA ALA A 107 -5.62 -10.15 2.95
C ALA A 107 -7.06 -9.65 2.76
N HIS A 108 -7.55 -8.80 3.68
CA HIS A 108 -8.83 -8.10 3.53
C HIS A 108 -8.86 -7.20 2.29
N ILE A 109 -7.82 -6.41 2.06
CA ILE A 109 -7.73 -5.49 0.90
C ILE A 109 -7.68 -6.28 -0.42
N VAL A 110 -6.91 -7.36 -0.48
CA VAL A 110 -6.72 -8.14 -1.72
C VAL A 110 -7.90 -9.06 -2.01
N HIS A 111 -8.56 -9.60 -0.98
CA HIS A 111 -9.63 -10.59 -1.10
C HIS A 111 -10.81 -10.30 -0.15
N PRO A 112 -11.52 -9.16 -0.30
CA PRO A 112 -12.57 -8.73 0.63
C PRO A 112 -13.76 -9.70 0.71
N GLU A 113 -13.99 -10.52 -0.32
CA GLU A 113 -15.02 -11.55 -0.34
C GLU A 113 -14.66 -12.81 0.47
N VAL A 114 -13.36 -13.05 0.70
CA VAL A 114 -12.85 -14.16 1.51
C VAL A 114 -12.56 -13.72 2.94
N PHE A 115 -12.04 -12.50 3.10
CA PHE A 115 -11.71 -11.88 4.38
C PHE A 115 -12.53 -10.59 4.57
N PRO A 116 -13.81 -10.66 4.94
CA PRO A 116 -14.68 -9.49 5.00
C PRO A 116 -14.43 -8.56 6.20
N ASP A 117 -13.78 -9.07 7.26
CA ASP A 117 -13.54 -8.33 8.50
C ASP A 117 -12.14 -7.72 8.49
N ALA A 118 -12.07 -6.38 8.45
CA ALA A 118 -10.79 -5.67 8.56
C ALA A 118 -10.33 -5.61 10.04
N PRO A 119 -9.10 -6.04 10.37
CA PRO A 119 -8.58 -5.93 11.73
C PRO A 119 -8.20 -4.49 12.13
N ALA A 120 -8.17 -3.57 11.16
CA ALA A 120 -7.75 -2.19 11.31
C ALA A 120 -8.39 -1.28 10.24
N PRO A 121 -8.41 0.05 10.44
CA PRO A 121 -8.87 0.98 9.42
C PRO A 121 -8.01 0.94 8.15
N ALA A 122 -8.70 0.96 7.00
CA ALA A 122 -8.15 1.23 5.69
C ALA A 122 -9.11 2.19 4.98
N PHE A 123 -8.57 3.21 4.31
CA PHE A 123 -9.37 4.24 3.66
C PHE A 123 -9.16 4.18 2.15
N THR A 124 -10.21 3.82 1.41
CA THR A 124 -10.22 3.93 -0.04
C THR A 124 -10.17 5.40 -0.45
N VAL A 125 -9.31 5.72 -1.42
CA VAL A 125 -9.17 7.04 -2.02
C VAL A 125 -10.05 7.07 -3.25
N GLU A 126 -11.10 7.87 -3.22
CA GLU A 126 -12.04 8.00 -4.33
C GLU A 126 -11.36 8.75 -5.46
N LEU A 127 -10.82 8.07 -6.48
CA LEU A 127 -10.08 8.72 -7.58
C LEU A 127 -10.96 9.31 -8.70
N SER A 128 -12.28 9.15 -8.59
CA SER A 128 -13.29 9.74 -9.48
C SER A 128 -13.85 11.06 -8.94
N ASP A 129 -14.39 11.89 -9.83
CA ASP A 129 -15.52 12.78 -9.52
C ASP A 129 -16.85 12.00 -9.63
#